data_AF-A0A3M1FFZ2-F1
#
_entry.id   AF-A0A3M1FFZ2-F1
#
_cell.length_a   1.000
_cell.length_b   1.000
_cell.length_c   1.000
_cell.angle_alpha   90.00
_cell.angle_beta   90.00
_cell.angle_gamma   90.00
#
_symmetry.space_group_name_H-M   'P 1'
#
loop_
_entity.id
_entity.type
_entity.pdbx_description
1 polymer ?
#
loop_
_entity_poly.entity_id
_entity_poly.type
_entity_poly.pdbx_seq_one_letter_code
_entity_poly.pdbx_strand_id
1 'polypeptide(L)'
;MIRLSDIPLRGHESRVARCFLLLLVPLLCAGTAFGGDACRNEAAEKAFQEGFRLQKRMESQAALAAYRRCLSIEPTCLACRYELGWSLWQLGRWREVVEVWEGILAEVPDHPEVRAFLPQAREHLAGKGKANTVRHPPIGTPSQPATAPIHLELIARFQNYDAAPADPRDHFDPDIASPKSAIFTPDGRKVYVNSLEGMKTVVYDAKRLVKRKVIRHTFGRESARYFREDTFFGRPLGGDRGPKNPNHFSGKPVEAALSHGGRFLWVPYYRRSYDPKGIAPSAVAIIDTERDEIVRVIATGPISKCVAPSPDGRFMAISHWGDN
;
A
#
# COMPACT_ATOMS: atom_id res chain seq x y z
N MET A 1 -11.84 17.79 -16.50
CA MET A 1 -12.46 16.59 -17.11
C MET A 1 -11.48 16.00 -18.11
N ILE A 2 -11.29 14.69 -18.10
CA ILE A 2 -10.44 13.98 -19.08
C ILE A 2 -11.35 13.41 -20.17
N ARG A 3 -11.02 13.67 -21.45
CA ARG A 3 -11.73 13.07 -22.59
C ARG A 3 -11.28 11.62 -22.77
N LEU A 4 -12.22 10.70 -22.88
CA LEU A 4 -11.97 9.25 -22.82
C LEU A 4 -11.62 8.59 -24.16
N SER A 5 -11.59 9.37 -25.25
CA SER A 5 -11.25 8.90 -26.60
C SER A 5 -9.79 8.45 -26.79
N ASP A 6 -8.91 8.68 -25.82
CA ASP A 6 -7.46 8.50 -25.99
C ASP A 6 -6.92 7.18 -25.41
N ILE A 7 -7.80 6.28 -24.96
CA ILE A 7 -7.43 4.93 -24.48
C ILE A 7 -7.54 3.97 -25.66
N PRO A 8 -6.43 3.58 -26.30
CA PRO A 8 -6.49 2.72 -27.47
C PRO A 8 -7.02 1.33 -27.10
N LEU A 9 -8.15 0.95 -27.70
CA LEU A 9 -8.62 -0.43 -27.76
C LEU A 9 -7.93 -1.10 -28.95
N ARG A 10 -6.86 -1.89 -28.76
CA ARG A 10 -6.44 -2.94 -29.72
C ARG A 10 -5.30 -3.85 -29.24
N GLY A 11 -5.57 -5.16 -29.32
CA GLY A 11 -4.82 -6.20 -30.04
C GLY A 11 -3.31 -6.34 -29.85
N HIS A 12 -2.90 -7.48 -29.30
CA HIS A 12 -1.53 -8.01 -29.29
C HIS A 12 -0.88 -8.04 -30.68
N GLU A 13 0.42 -7.71 -30.75
CA GLU A 13 1.41 -8.54 -31.45
C GLU A 13 2.78 -8.44 -30.75
N SER A 14 3.37 -9.61 -30.53
CA SER A 14 4.67 -9.85 -29.90
C SER A 14 5.79 -9.78 -30.93
N ARG A 15 6.90 -9.09 -30.62
CA ARG A 15 8.19 -9.34 -31.27
C ARG A 15 9.34 -9.34 -30.27
N VAL A 16 10.16 -10.38 -30.43
CA VAL A 16 11.39 -10.73 -29.74
C VAL A 16 12.58 -10.02 -30.38
N ALA A 17 13.65 -9.81 -29.58
CA ALA A 17 15.08 -9.55 -29.90
C ALA A 17 15.56 -8.22 -29.27
N ARG A 18 16.77 -8.06 -28.72
CA ARG A 18 17.97 -8.90 -28.56
C ARG A 18 18.86 -8.22 -27.51
N CYS A 19 19.69 -9.00 -26.83
CA CYS A 19 20.71 -8.61 -25.86
C CYS A 19 21.56 -7.38 -26.26
N PHE A 20 21.83 -6.50 -25.30
CA PHE A 20 23.09 -5.75 -25.23
C PHE A 20 23.61 -5.76 -23.79
N LEU A 21 24.78 -6.37 -23.65
CA LEU A 21 25.66 -6.42 -22.48
C LEU A 21 26.40 -5.08 -22.40
N LEU A 22 26.35 -4.37 -21.26
CA LEU A 22 27.24 -3.24 -20.99
C LEU A 22 27.49 -3.11 -19.48
N LEU A 23 28.66 -3.63 -19.10
CA LEU A 23 29.62 -3.24 -18.06
C LEU A 23 29.10 -2.56 -16.77
N LEU A 24 29.26 -3.32 -15.69
CA LEU A 24 29.28 -2.90 -14.29
C LEU A 24 30.42 -1.90 -14.01
N VAL A 25 30.08 -0.78 -13.36
CA VAL A 25 31.01 0.00 -12.52
C VAL A 25 30.29 0.25 -11.19
N PRO A 26 30.78 -0.27 -10.05
CA PRO A 26 30.16 0.00 -8.75
C PRO A 26 30.68 1.32 -8.22
N LEU A 27 29.85 2.36 -8.23
CA LEU A 27 30.13 3.58 -7.50
C LEU A 27 29.55 3.42 -6.08
N LEU A 28 30.41 3.11 -5.12
CA LEU A 28 30.13 3.27 -3.71
C LEU A 28 29.86 4.76 -3.44
N CYS A 29 28.61 5.11 -3.14
CA CYS A 29 28.32 6.33 -2.40
C CYS A 29 27.77 5.92 -1.03
N ALA A 30 28.61 6.21 -0.03
CA ALA A 30 28.39 6.00 1.38
C ALA A 30 27.15 6.75 1.89
N GLY A 31 26.65 6.23 3.02
CA GLY A 31 25.35 6.54 3.61
C GLY A 31 25.15 8.00 3.97
N THR A 32 23.90 8.44 3.80
CA THR A 32 23.34 9.47 4.67
C THR A 32 23.00 8.83 6.01
N ALA A 33 23.67 9.33 7.05
CA ALA A 33 23.58 8.88 8.43
C ALA A 33 22.13 8.83 8.95
N PHE A 34 21.74 7.65 9.44
CA PHE A 34 20.74 7.50 10.49
C PHE A 34 21.52 7.25 11.79
N GLY A 35 21.29 8.09 12.81
CA GLY A 35 21.85 7.89 14.14
C GLY A 35 21.17 6.70 14.81
N GLY A 36 21.97 5.76 15.29
CA GLY A 36 21.53 4.53 15.96
C GLY A 36 22.16 3.29 15.31
N ASP A 37 23.44 3.06 15.61
CA ASP A 37 24.28 1.89 15.27
C ASP A 37 23.70 0.86 14.27
N ALA A 38 24.06 1.03 13.00
CA ALA A 38 23.84 0.05 11.95
C ALA A 38 24.41 -1.33 12.33
N CYS A 39 23.87 -2.41 11.75
CA CYS A 39 24.37 -3.75 12.04
C CYS A 39 25.84 -3.86 11.58
N ARG A 40 26.70 -4.45 12.41
CA ARG A 40 28.13 -4.61 12.08
C ARG A 40 28.38 -5.73 11.08
N ASN A 41 27.54 -6.76 11.07
CA ASN A 41 27.65 -7.89 10.17
C ASN A 41 26.93 -7.59 8.84
N GLU A 42 27.62 -7.77 7.71
CA GLU A 42 27.06 -7.49 6.37
C GLU A 42 25.80 -8.31 6.06
N ALA A 43 25.73 -9.57 6.50
CA ALA A 43 24.55 -10.40 6.29
C ALA A 43 23.38 -9.95 7.19
N ALA A 44 23.65 -9.49 8.41
CA ALA A 44 22.64 -8.89 9.27
C ALA A 44 22.13 -7.57 8.68
N GLU A 45 23.03 -6.72 8.16
CA GLU A 45 22.68 -5.46 7.49
C GLU A 45 21.82 -5.71 6.24
N LYS A 46 22.13 -6.73 5.43
CA LYS A 46 21.26 -7.12 4.31
C LYS A 46 19.86 -7.54 4.78
N ALA A 47 19.77 -8.29 5.87
CA ALA A 47 18.48 -8.69 6.45
C ALA A 47 17.71 -7.49 7.05
N PHE A 48 18.41 -6.55 7.68
CA PHE A 48 17.88 -5.27 8.15
C PHE A 48 17.26 -4.48 6.99
N GLN A 49 18.03 -4.24 5.92
CA GLN A 49 17.58 -3.46 4.76
C GLN A 49 16.37 -4.11 4.07
N GLU A 50 16.34 -5.44 4.00
CA GLU A 50 15.17 -6.17 3.51
C GLU A 50 13.96 -5.97 4.42
N GLY A 51 14.13 -6.09 5.74
CA GLY A 51 13.07 -5.82 6.72
C GLY A 51 12.54 -4.40 6.60
N PHE A 52 13.42 -3.42 6.49
CA PHE A 52 13.07 -2.01 6.33
C PHE A 52 12.32 -1.74 5.04
N ARG A 53 12.75 -2.38 3.94
CA ARG A 53 12.05 -2.32 2.65
C ARG A 53 10.66 -2.96 2.73
N LEU A 54 10.50 -4.06 3.46
CA LEU A 54 9.20 -4.74 3.66
C LEU A 54 8.28 -3.91 4.55
N GLN A 55 8.80 -3.32 5.63
CA GLN A 55 8.07 -2.43 6.53
C GLN A 55 7.60 -1.18 5.79
N LYS A 56 8.43 -0.57 4.94
CA LYS A 56 8.02 0.54 4.06
C LYS A 56 6.94 0.15 3.04
N ARG A 57 6.79 -1.14 2.73
CA ARG A 57 5.71 -1.70 1.90
C ARG A 57 4.53 -2.19 2.74
N MET A 58 4.53 -1.95 4.04
CA MET A 58 3.50 -2.37 5.00
C MET A 58 3.32 -3.90 5.06
N GLU A 59 4.33 -4.67 4.65
CA GLU A 59 4.33 -6.13 4.73
C GLU A 59 4.85 -6.57 6.11
N SER A 60 4.18 -6.12 7.18
CA SER A 60 4.67 -6.17 8.57
C SER A 60 5.05 -7.59 9.04
N GLN A 61 4.31 -8.62 8.60
CA GLN A 61 4.65 -10.02 8.92
C GLN A 61 5.94 -10.48 8.24
N ALA A 62 6.17 -10.07 6.99
CA ALA A 62 7.39 -10.39 6.26
C ALA A 62 8.58 -9.57 6.81
N ALA A 63 8.34 -8.30 7.17
CA ALA A 63 9.33 -7.44 7.83
C ALA A 63 9.76 -8.06 9.17
N LEU A 64 8.81 -8.52 9.98
CA LEU A 64 9.08 -9.23 11.23
C LEU A 64 9.99 -10.45 11.02
N ALA A 65 9.71 -11.25 9.98
CA ALA A 65 10.55 -12.40 9.65
C ALA A 65 11.96 -11.98 9.22
N ALA A 66 12.11 -10.88 8.48
CA ALA A 66 13.41 -10.36 8.07
C ALA A 66 14.21 -9.81 9.27
N TYR A 67 13.59 -9.06 10.18
CA TYR A 67 14.25 -8.58 11.39
C TYR A 67 14.61 -9.71 12.35
N ARG A 68 13.76 -10.74 12.49
CA ARG A 68 14.14 -11.95 13.24
C ARG A 68 15.35 -12.66 12.64
N ARG A 69 15.46 -12.74 11.31
CA ARG A 69 16.68 -13.26 10.66
C ARG A 69 17.88 -12.36 10.94
N CYS A 70 17.73 -11.04 10.86
CA CYS A 70 18.80 -10.10 11.24
C CYS A 70 19.32 -10.40 12.64
N LEU A 71 18.42 -10.52 13.62
CA LEU A 71 18.77 -10.78 15.02
C LEU A 71 19.31 -12.19 15.27
N SER A 72 19.01 -13.17 14.41
CA SER A 72 19.64 -14.49 14.46
C SER A 72 21.10 -14.47 14.01
N ILE A 73 21.47 -13.51 13.14
CA ILE A 73 22.84 -13.33 12.64
C ILE A 73 23.63 -12.42 13.59
N GLU A 74 23.03 -11.31 14.01
CA GLU A 74 23.62 -10.35 14.93
C GLU A 74 22.61 -10.01 16.04
N PRO A 75 22.62 -10.76 17.16
CA PRO A 75 21.70 -10.56 18.27
C PRO A 75 21.79 -9.18 18.93
N THR A 76 22.89 -8.47 18.71
CA THR A 76 23.19 -7.14 19.25
C THR A 76 22.89 -5.99 18.28
N CYS A 77 22.34 -6.25 17.09
CA CYS A 77 21.99 -5.17 16.16
C CYS A 77 20.79 -4.36 16.68
N LEU A 78 21.08 -3.20 17.25
CA LEU A 78 20.10 -2.31 17.87
C LEU A 78 19.06 -1.82 16.86
N ALA A 79 19.49 -1.45 15.65
CA ALA A 79 18.61 -1.03 14.56
C ALA A 79 17.55 -2.10 14.22
N CYS A 80 17.94 -3.38 14.16
CA CYS A 80 17.01 -4.48 13.91
C CYS A 80 16.01 -4.69 15.05
N ARG A 81 16.45 -4.60 16.32
CA ARG A 81 15.53 -4.73 17.47
C ARG A 81 14.53 -3.58 17.50
N TYR A 82 15.01 -2.36 17.25
CA TYR A 82 14.17 -1.17 17.24
C TYR A 82 13.05 -1.28 16.18
N GLU A 83 13.42 -1.58 14.93
CA GLU A 83 12.46 -1.71 13.82
C GLU A 83 11.58 -2.97 13.91
N LEU A 84 12.05 -4.04 14.55
CA LEU A 84 11.21 -5.19 14.92
C LEU A 84 10.03 -4.72 15.79
N GLY A 85 10.28 -3.86 16.78
CA GLY A 85 9.24 -3.30 17.64
C GLY A 85 8.18 -2.50 16.86
N TRP A 86 8.57 -1.73 15.85
CA TRP A 86 7.61 -1.06 14.96
C TRP A 86 6.78 -2.03 14.13
N SER A 87 7.38 -3.10 13.63
CA SER A 87 6.63 -4.14 12.92
C SER A 87 5.62 -4.85 13.84
N LEU A 88 6.02 -5.12 15.10
CA LEU A 88 5.13 -5.67 16.13
C LEU A 88 4.01 -4.69 16.51
N TRP A 89 4.31 -3.39 16.58
CA TRP A 89 3.35 -2.32 16.85
C TRP A 89 2.27 -2.29 15.77
N GLN A 90 2.65 -2.33 14.50
CA GLN A 90 1.70 -2.35 13.38
C GLN A 90 0.79 -3.60 13.40
N LEU A 91 1.30 -4.72 13.93
CA LEU A 91 0.53 -5.96 14.12
C LEU A 91 -0.29 -5.98 15.41
N GLY A 92 -0.24 -4.92 16.24
CA GLY A 92 -0.95 -4.87 17.53
C GLY A 92 -0.41 -5.88 18.57
N ARG A 93 0.80 -6.40 18.40
CA ARG A 93 1.42 -7.39 19.29
C ARG A 93 2.07 -6.71 20.49
N TRP A 94 1.26 -5.98 21.27
CA TRP A 94 1.71 -5.03 22.31
C TRP A 94 2.64 -5.65 23.35
N ARG A 95 2.39 -6.90 23.74
CA ARG A 95 3.25 -7.62 24.70
C ARG A 95 4.68 -7.74 24.20
N GLU A 96 4.85 -8.11 22.93
CA GLU A 96 6.16 -8.27 22.31
C GLU A 96 6.82 -6.91 22.00
N VAL A 97 6.03 -5.88 21.66
CA VAL A 97 6.55 -4.51 21.53
C VAL A 97 7.22 -4.08 22.82
N VAL A 98 6.49 -4.20 23.94
CA VAL A 98 6.98 -3.81 25.27
C VAL A 98 8.23 -4.61 25.64
N GLU A 99 8.22 -5.94 25.46
CA GLU A 99 9.37 -6.80 25.76
C GLU A 99 10.63 -6.40 24.97
N VAL A 100 10.51 -6.20 23.66
CA VAL A 100 11.65 -5.83 22.79
C VAL A 100 12.20 -4.45 23.15
N TRP A 101 11.33 -3.48 23.35
CA TRP A 101 11.73 -2.09 23.64
C TRP A 101 12.22 -1.90 25.08
N GLU A 102 11.71 -2.65 26.05
CA GLU A 102 12.30 -2.70 27.40
C GLU A 102 13.71 -3.29 27.37
N GLY A 103 13.94 -4.32 26.56
CA GLY A 103 15.29 -4.85 26.32
C GLY A 103 16.25 -3.80 25.74
N ILE A 104 15.76 -2.95 24.83
CA ILE A 104 16.54 -1.82 24.30
C ILE A 104 16.89 -0.83 25.41
N LEU A 105 15.95 -0.43 26.26
CA LEU A 105 16.23 0.51 27.35
C LEU A 105 17.09 -0.07 28.47
N ALA A 106 17.14 -1.40 28.62
CA ALA A 106 18.06 -2.05 29.55
C ALA A 106 19.53 -1.91 29.10
N GLU A 107 19.79 -1.93 27.78
CA GLU A 107 21.13 -1.77 27.20
C GLU A 107 21.47 -0.30 26.91
N VAL A 108 20.49 0.48 26.44
CA VAL A 108 20.62 1.89 26.06
C VAL A 108 19.52 2.70 26.76
N PRO A 109 19.74 3.08 28.03
CA PRO A 109 18.71 3.73 28.86
C PRO A 109 18.16 5.04 28.29
N ASP A 110 18.93 5.73 27.45
CA ASP A 110 18.56 7.03 26.89
C ASP A 110 18.21 6.98 25.39
N HIS A 111 17.81 5.82 24.87
CA HIS A 111 17.32 5.72 23.49
C HIS A 111 16.07 6.60 23.30
N PRO A 112 16.15 7.70 22.51
CA PRO A 112 15.16 8.77 22.56
C PRO A 112 13.80 8.32 22.02
N GLU A 113 13.79 7.59 20.91
CA GLU A 113 12.57 7.10 20.28
C GLU A 113 11.87 6.07 21.16
N VAL A 114 12.61 5.10 21.72
CA VAL A 114 12.01 4.07 22.58
C VAL A 114 11.43 4.70 23.85
N ARG A 115 12.13 5.67 24.48
CA ARG A 115 11.57 6.41 25.62
C ARG A 115 10.29 7.16 25.27
N ALA A 116 10.20 7.72 24.07
CA ALA A 116 9.02 8.46 23.62
C ALA A 116 7.80 7.54 23.39
N PHE A 117 8.00 6.34 22.84
CA PHE A 117 6.90 5.46 22.40
C PHE A 117 6.58 4.29 23.34
N LEU A 118 7.51 3.84 24.19
CA LEU A 118 7.27 2.73 25.12
C LEU A 118 6.12 2.98 26.12
N PRO A 119 5.91 4.20 26.67
CA PRO A 119 4.75 4.48 27.52
C PRO A 119 3.42 4.20 26.80
N GLN A 120 3.31 4.58 25.52
CA GLN A 120 2.13 4.32 24.71
C GLN A 120 1.95 2.83 24.44
N ALA A 121 3.03 2.08 24.15
CA ALA A 121 2.96 0.62 24.00
C ALA A 121 2.46 -0.07 25.29
N ARG A 122 2.89 0.41 26.46
CA ARG A 122 2.41 -0.09 27.77
C ARG A 122 0.95 0.26 28.03
N GLU A 123 0.49 1.46 27.64
CA GLU A 123 -0.93 1.82 27.69
C GLU A 123 -1.79 0.93 26.80
N HIS A 124 -1.31 0.61 25.58
CA HIS A 124 -1.97 -0.33 24.69
C HIS A 124 -2.01 -1.74 25.28
N LEU A 125 -0.91 -2.22 25.87
CA LEU A 125 -0.84 -3.51 26.56
C LEU A 125 -1.79 -3.57 27.77
N ALA A 126 -1.90 -2.49 28.54
CA ALA A 126 -2.77 -2.38 29.70
C ALA A 126 -4.24 -2.12 29.35
N GLY A 127 -4.57 -1.95 28.06
CA GLY A 127 -5.92 -1.59 27.61
C GLY A 127 -6.36 -0.18 28.02
N LYS A 128 -5.41 0.70 28.42
CA LYS A 128 -5.66 2.05 28.98
C LYS A 128 -5.39 3.20 27.99
N GLY A 129 -4.86 2.94 26.80
CA GLY A 129 -4.83 3.97 25.74
C GLY A 129 -6.25 4.44 25.41
N LYS A 130 -6.44 5.61 24.78
CA LYS A 130 -7.73 5.97 24.17
C LYS A 130 -8.14 4.81 23.27
N ALA A 131 -9.01 3.96 23.79
CA ALA A 131 -9.39 2.76 23.12
C ALA A 131 -10.37 3.21 22.03
N ASN A 132 -9.83 3.52 20.85
CA ASN A 132 -10.50 3.09 19.64
C ASN A 132 -10.48 1.56 19.69
N THR A 133 -11.31 0.97 20.57
CA THR A 133 -11.51 -0.48 20.59
C THR A 133 -12.15 -0.77 19.26
N VAL A 134 -11.31 -1.18 18.29
CA VAL A 134 -11.78 -1.62 17.00
C VAL A 134 -12.66 -2.82 17.29
N ARG A 135 -13.97 -2.64 17.13
CA ARG A 135 -14.92 -3.74 17.27
C ARG A 135 -14.92 -4.47 15.94
N HIS A 136 -14.54 -5.74 15.99
CA HIS A 136 -14.63 -6.65 14.86
C HIS A 136 -15.90 -7.51 15.07
N PRO A 137 -17.02 -7.19 14.39
CA PRO A 137 -18.23 -7.98 14.53
C PRO A 137 -17.95 -9.45 14.16
N PRO A 138 -18.50 -10.43 14.89
CA PRO A 138 -18.44 -11.83 14.48
C PRO A 138 -19.01 -12.02 13.08
N ILE A 139 -18.49 -12.99 12.32
CA ILE A 139 -19.13 -13.40 11.07
C ILE A 139 -20.55 -13.89 11.38
N GLY A 140 -21.51 -13.54 10.52
CA GLY A 140 -22.93 -13.78 10.70
C GLY A 140 -23.66 -12.67 11.46
N THR A 141 -22.99 -11.58 11.85
CA THR A 141 -23.66 -10.46 12.52
C THR A 141 -24.63 -9.75 11.56
N PRO A 142 -25.93 -9.70 11.88
CA PRO A 142 -26.92 -8.96 11.10
C PRO A 142 -26.90 -7.46 11.41
N SER A 143 -27.31 -6.64 10.44
CA SER A 143 -27.58 -5.22 10.64
C SER A 143 -28.81 -5.01 11.52
N GLN A 144 -28.81 -3.93 12.30
CA GLN A 144 -29.97 -3.52 13.10
C GLN A 144 -30.57 -2.21 12.58
N PRO A 145 -31.88 -1.98 12.74
CA PRO A 145 -32.87 -2.91 13.31
C PRO A 145 -33.24 -4.04 12.33
N ALA A 146 -33.64 -5.20 12.85
CA ALA A 146 -34.07 -6.33 12.02
C ALA A 146 -35.32 -6.03 11.17
N THR A 147 -36.10 -5.01 11.55
CA THR A 147 -37.27 -4.52 10.83
C THR A 147 -36.94 -3.57 9.68
N ALA A 148 -35.67 -3.23 9.47
CA ALA A 148 -35.28 -2.37 8.35
C ALA A 148 -35.63 -3.03 7.00
N PRO A 149 -36.09 -2.25 6.01
CA PRO A 149 -36.45 -2.79 4.69
C PRO A 149 -35.24 -3.32 3.90
N ILE A 150 -34.02 -2.93 4.31
CA ILE A 150 -32.76 -3.46 3.78
C ILE A 150 -31.98 -4.03 4.96
N HIS A 151 -31.54 -5.28 4.79
CA HIS A 151 -30.75 -6.01 5.78
C HIS A 151 -29.36 -6.32 5.21
N LEU A 152 -28.32 -6.12 6.01
CA LEU A 152 -26.96 -6.53 5.73
C LEU A 152 -26.52 -7.60 6.74
N GLU A 153 -25.70 -8.54 6.31
CA GLU A 153 -25.08 -9.53 7.19
C GLU A 153 -23.59 -9.60 6.86
N LEU A 154 -22.74 -9.68 7.89
CA LEU A 154 -21.31 -9.94 7.69
C LEU A 154 -21.08 -11.40 7.35
N ILE A 155 -21.23 -11.79 6.08
CA ILE A 155 -21.13 -13.19 5.66
C ILE A 155 -19.69 -13.70 5.52
N ALA A 156 -18.74 -12.80 5.32
CA ALA A 156 -17.31 -13.08 5.24
C ALA A 156 -16.51 -11.79 5.47
N ARG A 157 -15.23 -11.95 5.83
CA ARG A 157 -14.31 -10.82 6.06
C ARG A 157 -12.96 -11.12 5.41
N PHE A 158 -12.34 -10.10 4.84
CA PHE A 158 -10.93 -10.14 4.40
C PHE A 158 -10.18 -9.08 5.19
N GLN A 159 -9.17 -9.50 5.95
CA GLN A 159 -8.49 -8.64 6.93
C GLN A 159 -7.01 -9.01 7.07
N ASN A 160 -6.19 -8.12 7.64
CA ASN A 160 -4.74 -8.32 7.79
C ASN A 160 -4.21 -8.29 9.23
N TYR A 161 -5.07 -8.37 10.23
CA TYR A 161 -4.72 -8.27 11.65
C TYR A 161 -4.70 -9.63 12.38
N ASP A 162 -5.47 -10.61 11.92
CA ASP A 162 -5.53 -11.96 12.50
C ASP A 162 -5.10 -12.99 11.46
N ALA A 163 -3.89 -13.52 11.63
CA ALA A 163 -3.29 -14.48 10.71
C ALA A 163 -3.83 -15.92 10.84
N ALA A 164 -4.57 -16.21 11.92
CA ALA A 164 -5.12 -17.54 12.19
C ALA A 164 -6.57 -17.42 12.73
N PRO A 165 -7.49 -16.88 11.91
CA PRO A 165 -8.86 -16.65 12.31
C PRO A 165 -9.59 -17.96 12.63
N ALA A 166 -10.42 -17.93 13.68
CA ALA A 166 -11.17 -19.10 14.13
C ALA A 166 -12.33 -19.46 13.18
N ASP A 167 -12.98 -18.48 12.55
CA ASP A 167 -14.05 -18.70 11.58
C ASP A 167 -13.45 -18.85 10.16
N PRO A 168 -13.75 -19.92 9.41
CA PRO A 168 -13.20 -20.15 8.08
C PRO A 168 -13.62 -19.11 7.03
N ARG A 169 -14.65 -18.29 7.31
CA ARG A 169 -15.12 -17.18 6.46
C ARG A 169 -14.45 -15.84 6.80
N ASP A 170 -13.62 -15.82 7.83
CA ASP A 170 -12.76 -14.70 8.14
C ASP A 170 -11.38 -15.01 7.54
N HIS A 171 -11.01 -14.29 6.49
CA HIS A 171 -9.86 -14.58 5.66
C HIS A 171 -8.72 -13.62 6.00
N PHE A 172 -7.56 -14.18 6.36
CA PHE A 172 -6.34 -13.40 6.44
C PHE A 172 -5.83 -13.06 5.03
N ASP A 173 -5.72 -11.77 4.73
CA ASP A 173 -5.19 -11.25 3.48
C ASP A 173 -4.13 -10.15 3.76
N PRO A 174 -2.83 -10.47 3.63
CA PRO A 174 -1.75 -9.51 3.90
C PRO A 174 -1.65 -8.39 2.85
N ASP A 175 -2.36 -8.48 1.73
CA ASP A 175 -2.39 -7.41 0.72
C ASP A 175 -3.46 -6.35 0.99
N ILE A 176 -4.28 -6.52 2.03
CA ILE A 176 -5.24 -5.51 2.49
C ILE A 176 -4.65 -4.72 3.65
N ALA A 177 -4.20 -3.50 3.38
CA ALA A 177 -3.81 -2.51 4.38
C ALA A 177 -4.52 -1.17 4.13
N SER A 178 -5.26 -0.69 5.13
CA SER A 178 -6.12 0.52 5.06
C SER A 178 -7.02 0.51 3.81
N PRO A 179 -7.98 -0.43 3.68
CA PRO A 179 -8.87 -0.48 2.53
C PRO A 179 -9.71 0.81 2.42
N LYS A 180 -9.86 1.35 1.20
CA LYS A 180 -10.55 2.64 0.97
C LYS A 180 -11.81 2.55 0.13
N SER A 181 -11.83 1.69 -0.89
CA SER A 181 -13.01 1.51 -1.73
C SER A 181 -13.14 0.06 -2.19
N ALA A 182 -14.37 -0.37 -2.44
CA ALA A 182 -14.70 -1.65 -3.04
C ALA A 182 -15.64 -1.42 -4.23
N ILE A 183 -15.23 -1.81 -5.44
CA ILE A 183 -16.01 -1.61 -6.67
C ILE A 183 -16.28 -2.96 -7.33
N PHE A 184 -17.56 -3.30 -7.45
CA PHE A 184 -17.99 -4.52 -8.13
C PHE A 184 -18.05 -4.30 -9.65
N THR A 185 -17.68 -5.32 -10.42
CA THR A 185 -17.95 -5.36 -11.87
C THR A 185 -19.45 -5.36 -12.12
N PRO A 186 -19.93 -4.90 -13.29
CA PRO A 186 -21.37 -4.81 -13.55
C PRO A 186 -22.11 -6.15 -13.49
N ASP A 187 -21.40 -7.26 -13.79
CA ASP A 187 -21.93 -8.62 -13.67
C ASP A 187 -21.90 -9.17 -12.23
N GLY A 188 -21.40 -8.38 -11.27
CA GLY A 188 -21.25 -8.73 -9.87
C GLY A 188 -20.29 -9.89 -9.60
N ARG A 189 -19.46 -10.30 -10.56
CA ARG A 189 -18.56 -11.46 -10.39
C ARG A 189 -17.25 -11.10 -9.72
N LYS A 190 -16.71 -9.91 -9.95
CA LYS A 190 -15.46 -9.45 -9.34
C LYS A 190 -15.67 -8.21 -8.50
N VAL A 191 -14.87 -8.07 -7.45
CA VAL A 191 -14.76 -6.83 -6.68
C VAL A 191 -13.30 -6.42 -6.60
N TYR A 192 -13.04 -5.14 -6.87
CA TYR A 192 -11.74 -4.51 -6.74
C TYR A 192 -11.70 -3.73 -5.43
N VAL A 193 -10.78 -4.09 -4.54
CA VAL A 193 -10.59 -3.43 -3.26
C VAL A 193 -9.28 -2.67 -3.26
N ASN A 194 -9.34 -1.36 -3.10
CA ASN A 194 -8.15 -0.52 -3.03
C ASN A 194 -7.54 -0.57 -1.63
N SER A 195 -6.34 -1.13 -1.53
CA SER A 195 -5.49 -1.08 -0.34
C SER A 195 -4.55 0.12 -0.44
N LEU A 196 -4.90 1.18 0.28
CA LEU A 196 -4.16 2.44 0.20
C LEU A 196 -2.74 2.30 0.71
N GLU A 197 -2.58 1.77 1.92
CA GLU A 197 -1.26 1.62 2.55
C GLU A 197 -0.50 0.41 2.01
N GLY A 198 -1.16 -0.50 1.31
CA GLY A 198 -0.51 -1.60 0.58
C GLY A 198 -0.08 -1.22 -0.84
N MET A 199 -0.50 -0.05 -1.36
CA MET A 199 -0.29 0.40 -2.75
C MET A 199 -0.71 -0.66 -3.77
N LYS A 200 -1.86 -1.29 -3.50
CA LYS A 200 -2.39 -2.43 -4.26
C LYS A 200 -3.89 -2.25 -4.49
N THR A 201 -4.39 -2.75 -5.61
CA THR A 201 -5.80 -3.11 -5.76
C THR A 201 -5.89 -4.63 -5.73
N VAL A 202 -6.63 -5.18 -4.79
CA VAL A 202 -6.87 -6.62 -4.69
C VAL A 202 -8.15 -6.99 -5.41
N VAL A 203 -8.10 -8.02 -6.24
CA VAL A 203 -9.25 -8.52 -7.01
C VAL A 203 -9.76 -9.78 -6.35
N TYR A 204 -11.03 -9.80 -5.97
CA TYR A 204 -11.72 -10.98 -5.43
C TYR A 204 -12.81 -11.45 -6.39
N ASP A 205 -13.07 -12.76 -6.39
CA ASP A 205 -14.31 -13.33 -6.89
C ASP A 205 -15.39 -13.07 -5.84
N ALA A 206 -16.32 -12.18 -6.17
CA ALA A 206 -17.34 -11.69 -5.26
C ALA A 206 -18.36 -12.77 -4.87
N LYS A 207 -18.54 -13.81 -5.70
CA LYS A 207 -19.51 -14.88 -5.44
C LYS A 207 -18.89 -16.02 -4.66
N ARG A 208 -17.66 -16.40 -5.02
CA ARG A 208 -16.94 -17.48 -4.35
C ARG A 208 -16.19 -17.03 -3.11
N LEU A 209 -16.06 -15.72 -2.90
CA LEU A 209 -15.35 -15.12 -1.77
C LEU A 209 -13.90 -15.63 -1.71
N VAL A 210 -13.19 -15.53 -2.84
CA VAL A 210 -11.78 -15.91 -2.95
C VAL A 210 -10.96 -14.85 -3.66
N LYS A 211 -9.73 -14.66 -3.20
CA LYS A 211 -8.75 -13.78 -3.84
C LYS A 211 -8.34 -14.32 -5.21
N ARG A 212 -8.30 -13.44 -6.21
CA ARG A 212 -7.99 -13.81 -7.61
C ARG A 212 -6.67 -13.21 -8.08
N LYS A 213 -6.44 -11.92 -7.81
CA LYS A 213 -5.23 -11.22 -8.28
C LYS A 213 -4.88 -10.05 -7.37
N VAL A 214 -3.63 -9.63 -7.42
CA VAL A 214 -3.14 -8.40 -6.79
C VAL A 214 -2.52 -7.53 -7.86
N ILE A 215 -3.06 -6.33 -8.01
CA ILE A 215 -2.55 -5.31 -8.94
C ILE A 215 -1.69 -4.35 -8.12
N ARG A 216 -0.38 -4.31 -8.42
CA ARG A 216 0.57 -3.45 -7.70
C ARG A 216 0.66 -2.08 -8.37
N HIS A 217 0.52 -1.01 -7.59
CA HIS A 217 0.66 0.37 -8.04
C HIS A 217 2.07 0.90 -7.83
N THR A 218 3.08 0.10 -8.20
CA THR A 218 4.50 0.48 -8.13
C THR A 218 5.04 0.60 -9.54
N PHE A 219 5.61 1.76 -9.83
CA PHE A 219 6.06 2.14 -11.16
C PHE A 219 7.56 2.42 -11.14
N GLY A 220 8.25 1.85 -12.12
CA GLY A 220 9.67 2.07 -12.37
C GLY A 220 9.95 1.97 -13.86
N ARG A 221 11.19 1.64 -14.21
CA ARG A 221 11.64 1.54 -15.62
C ARG A 221 10.74 0.64 -16.48
N GLU A 222 10.35 -0.52 -15.96
CA GLU A 222 9.53 -1.50 -16.70
C GLU A 222 8.08 -1.02 -16.94
N SER A 223 7.62 -0.11 -16.10
CA SER A 223 6.27 0.46 -16.17
C SER A 223 6.20 1.75 -16.98
N ALA A 224 7.31 2.21 -17.58
CA ALA A 224 7.39 3.45 -18.35
C ALA A 224 6.33 3.51 -19.47
N ARG A 225 6.00 2.35 -20.06
CA ARG A 225 4.98 2.20 -21.11
C ARG A 225 3.57 2.68 -20.72
N TYR A 226 3.25 2.78 -19.43
CA TYR A 226 1.93 3.23 -18.97
C TYR A 226 1.78 4.75 -18.98
N PHE A 227 2.88 5.49 -19.09
CA PHE A 227 2.91 6.94 -19.04
C PHE A 227 3.13 7.50 -20.43
N ARG A 228 2.36 8.54 -20.79
CA ARG A 228 2.61 9.34 -22.00
C ARG A 228 3.12 10.73 -21.67
N GLU A 229 2.90 11.17 -20.44
CA GLU A 229 3.16 12.51 -19.97
C GLU A 229 4.18 12.48 -18.81
N ASP A 230 5.12 13.43 -18.83
CA ASP A 230 6.06 13.73 -17.73
C ASP A 230 5.81 15.12 -17.11
N THR A 231 4.77 15.81 -17.60
CA THR A 231 4.31 17.11 -17.13
C THR A 231 2.82 17.10 -16.80
N PHE A 232 2.39 18.07 -15.99
CA PHE A 232 0.99 18.37 -15.72
C PHE A 232 0.75 19.85 -16.04
N PHE A 233 -0.09 20.14 -17.04
CA PHE A 233 -0.27 21.49 -17.60
C PHE A 233 1.06 22.19 -17.96
N GLY A 234 1.98 21.46 -18.57
CA GLY A 234 3.29 21.99 -19.00
C GLY A 234 4.29 22.23 -17.85
N ARG A 235 3.93 21.89 -16.61
CA ARG A 235 4.85 21.96 -15.46
C ARG A 235 5.43 20.56 -15.15
N PRO A 236 6.70 20.46 -14.73
CA PRO A 236 7.30 19.18 -14.33
C PRO A 236 6.51 18.50 -13.21
N LEU A 237 6.30 17.19 -13.35
CA LEU A 237 5.72 16.39 -12.27
C LEU A 237 6.69 16.39 -11.07
N GLY A 238 6.21 16.79 -9.89
CA GLY A 238 7.04 16.93 -8.68
C GLY A 238 7.60 18.33 -8.42
N GLY A 239 7.38 19.29 -9.33
CA GLY A 239 7.88 20.67 -9.19
C GLY A 239 9.39 20.79 -9.41
N ASP A 240 9.94 21.98 -9.17
CA ASP A 240 11.33 22.33 -9.53
C ASP A 240 12.39 21.52 -8.77
N ARG A 241 12.03 20.99 -7.59
CA ARG A 241 12.88 20.12 -6.76
C ARG A 241 12.39 18.67 -6.73
N GLY A 242 11.56 18.29 -7.70
CA GLY A 242 11.04 16.94 -7.83
C GLY A 242 12.11 15.89 -8.14
N PRO A 243 11.76 14.60 -8.05
CA PRO A 243 12.67 13.53 -8.43
C PRO A 243 13.01 13.58 -9.92
N LYS A 244 14.22 13.14 -10.29
CA LYS A 244 14.66 13.07 -11.70
C LYS A 244 13.71 12.24 -12.59
N ASN A 245 13.10 11.20 -12.03
CA ASN A 245 12.15 10.33 -12.72
C ASN A 245 10.79 10.37 -12.00
N PRO A 246 9.92 11.35 -12.29
CA PRO A 246 8.67 11.52 -11.55
C PRO A 246 7.64 10.41 -11.80
N ASN A 247 7.80 9.62 -12.85
CA ASN A 247 6.98 8.42 -13.08
C ASN A 247 7.53 7.15 -12.40
N HIS A 248 8.63 7.26 -11.62
CA HIS A 248 9.08 6.20 -10.72
C HIS A 248 8.54 6.46 -9.31
N PHE A 249 7.43 5.80 -8.96
CA PHE A 249 6.77 5.97 -7.68
C PHE A 249 5.85 4.80 -7.34
N SER A 250 5.42 4.71 -6.08
CA SER A 250 4.24 3.93 -5.71
C SER A 250 3.05 4.85 -5.47
N GLY A 251 1.90 4.51 -6.07
CA GLY A 251 0.64 5.24 -5.90
C GLY A 251 -0.18 4.70 -4.75
N LYS A 252 -0.76 5.59 -3.94
CA LYS A 252 -1.70 5.25 -2.85
C LYS A 252 -3.15 5.25 -3.37
N PRO A 253 -3.74 4.10 -3.77
CA PRO A 253 -5.09 4.07 -4.35
C PRO A 253 -6.15 4.43 -3.31
N VAL A 254 -7.13 5.25 -3.70
CA VAL A 254 -8.20 5.73 -2.81
C VAL A 254 -9.58 5.24 -3.24
N GLU A 255 -10.21 5.91 -4.18
CA GLU A 255 -11.51 5.54 -4.74
C GLU A 255 -11.35 4.76 -6.04
N ALA A 256 -12.45 4.33 -6.63
CA ALA A 256 -12.45 3.95 -8.02
C ALA A 256 -13.82 4.13 -8.69
N ALA A 257 -13.83 4.17 -10.03
CA ALA A 257 -15.04 4.14 -10.83
C ALA A 257 -14.84 3.32 -12.10
N LEU A 258 -15.91 2.63 -12.51
CA LEU A 258 -15.95 1.91 -13.77
C LEU A 258 -16.38 2.83 -14.92
N SER A 259 -15.89 2.55 -16.11
CA SER A 259 -16.30 3.23 -17.35
C SER A 259 -16.44 2.22 -18.49
N HIS A 260 -17.03 2.64 -19.61
CA HIS A 260 -17.17 1.83 -20.82
C HIS A 260 -17.79 0.44 -20.55
N GLY A 261 -18.95 0.43 -19.88
CA GLY A 261 -19.65 -0.81 -19.54
C GLY A 261 -18.89 -1.72 -18.57
N GLY A 262 -17.95 -1.17 -17.79
CA GLY A 262 -17.12 -1.93 -16.85
C GLY A 262 -15.78 -2.41 -17.39
N ARG A 263 -15.43 -2.07 -18.65
CA ARG A 263 -14.15 -2.43 -19.27
C ARG A 263 -12.93 -1.85 -18.55
N PHE A 264 -13.07 -0.65 -18.02
CA PHE A 264 -11.97 0.09 -17.40
C PHE A 264 -12.33 0.57 -16.00
N LEU A 265 -11.46 0.28 -15.05
CA LEU A 265 -11.51 0.79 -13.69
C LEU A 265 -10.49 1.92 -13.54
N TRP A 266 -10.97 3.08 -13.06
CA TRP A 266 -10.15 4.26 -12.80
C TRP A 266 -9.83 4.34 -11.33
N VAL A 267 -8.56 4.41 -10.97
CA VAL A 267 -8.06 4.38 -9.59
C VAL A 267 -7.19 5.60 -9.34
N PRO A 268 -7.74 6.70 -8.80
CA PRO A 268 -6.98 7.88 -8.41
C PRO A 268 -6.02 7.56 -7.26
N TYR A 269 -4.92 8.31 -7.20
CA TYR A 269 -3.96 8.25 -6.12
C TYR A 269 -4.07 9.46 -5.22
N TYR A 270 -4.13 9.18 -3.92
CA TYR A 270 -3.97 10.20 -2.88
C TYR A 270 -2.67 10.99 -3.06
N ARG A 271 -1.56 10.29 -3.31
CA ARG A 271 -0.26 10.89 -3.61
C ARG A 271 0.69 9.88 -4.22
N ARG A 272 1.78 10.40 -4.80
CA ARG A 272 2.95 9.62 -5.20
C ARG A 272 3.85 9.40 -3.98
N SER A 273 4.60 8.29 -3.96
CA SER A 273 5.43 7.91 -2.80
C SER A 273 6.52 8.92 -2.44
N TYR A 274 7.01 9.71 -3.41
CA TYR A 274 8.00 10.76 -3.17
C TYR A 274 7.39 12.09 -2.70
N ASP A 275 6.07 12.22 -2.65
CA ASP A 275 5.37 13.42 -2.19
C ASP A 275 4.65 13.15 -0.87
N PRO A 276 5.36 13.16 0.27
CA PRO A 276 4.77 12.87 1.57
C PRO A 276 3.79 13.96 2.05
N LYS A 277 3.80 15.15 1.43
CA LYS A 277 2.91 16.26 1.79
C LYS A 277 1.64 16.29 0.91
N GLY A 278 1.63 15.60 -0.23
CA GLY A 278 0.49 15.55 -1.13
C GLY A 278 0.25 16.86 -1.89
N ILE A 279 1.30 17.67 -2.08
CA ILE A 279 1.21 19.00 -2.70
C ILE A 279 1.54 19.00 -4.20
N ALA A 280 2.19 17.93 -4.69
CA ALA A 280 2.58 17.80 -6.08
C ALA A 280 1.45 17.15 -6.90
N PRO A 281 1.46 17.33 -8.24
CA PRO A 281 0.58 16.58 -9.13
C PRO A 281 0.60 15.06 -8.86
N SER A 282 -0.58 14.48 -8.69
CA SER A 282 -0.74 13.04 -8.42
C SER A 282 -0.91 12.27 -9.73
N ALA A 283 -1.62 11.14 -9.69
CA ALA A 283 -2.03 10.40 -10.88
C ALA A 283 -3.32 9.61 -10.67
N VAL A 284 -3.88 9.11 -11.77
CA VAL A 284 -4.93 8.09 -11.83
C VAL A 284 -4.44 6.92 -12.67
N ALA A 285 -4.56 5.69 -12.15
CA ALA A 285 -4.36 4.48 -12.95
C ALA A 285 -5.65 4.07 -13.64
N ILE A 286 -5.51 3.52 -14.84
CA ILE A 286 -6.57 2.87 -15.60
C ILE A 286 -6.23 1.40 -15.69
N ILE A 287 -7.12 0.57 -15.15
CA ILE A 287 -7.01 -0.89 -15.13
C ILE A 287 -8.00 -1.46 -16.15
N ASP A 288 -7.49 -2.33 -17.03
CA ASP A 288 -8.29 -3.20 -17.87
C ASP A 288 -8.87 -4.33 -16.99
N THR A 289 -10.20 -4.41 -16.91
CA THR A 289 -10.89 -5.36 -16.04
C THR A 289 -11.02 -6.76 -16.63
N GLU A 290 -10.69 -7.00 -17.90
CA GLU A 290 -10.63 -8.38 -18.42
C GLU A 290 -9.31 -9.03 -18.03
N ARG A 291 -8.23 -8.25 -18.08
CA ARG A 291 -6.86 -8.73 -17.79
C ARG A 291 -6.45 -8.51 -16.34
N ASP A 292 -7.15 -7.65 -15.61
CA ASP A 292 -6.79 -7.19 -14.28
C ASP A 292 -5.39 -6.57 -14.26
N GLU A 293 -5.13 -5.63 -15.17
CA GLU A 293 -3.82 -5.01 -15.40
C GLU A 293 -3.93 -3.51 -15.62
N ILE A 294 -2.97 -2.76 -15.09
CA ILE A 294 -2.82 -1.34 -15.39
C ILE A 294 -2.41 -1.20 -16.85
N VAL A 295 -3.16 -0.42 -17.61
CA VAL A 295 -2.89 -0.16 -19.03
C VAL A 295 -2.45 1.27 -19.29
N ARG A 296 -2.76 2.20 -18.38
CA ARG A 296 -2.36 3.60 -18.48
C ARG A 296 -2.33 4.25 -17.10
N VAL A 297 -1.47 5.25 -16.94
CA VAL A 297 -1.45 6.15 -15.78
C VAL A 297 -1.43 7.58 -16.30
N ILE A 298 -2.33 8.42 -15.80
CA ILE A 298 -2.49 9.81 -16.24
C ILE A 298 -2.22 10.74 -15.06
N ALA A 299 -1.45 11.80 -15.27
CA ALA A 299 -1.22 12.82 -14.24
C ALA A 299 -2.52 13.54 -13.86
N THR A 300 -2.64 13.87 -12.57
CA THR A 300 -3.76 14.63 -12.01
C THR A 300 -3.22 15.80 -11.18
N GLY A 301 -4.10 16.66 -10.69
CA GLY A 301 -3.73 17.63 -9.67
C GLY A 301 -3.33 16.95 -8.36
N PRO A 302 -2.96 17.73 -7.33
CA PRO A 302 -2.66 17.18 -6.01
C PRO A 302 -3.90 16.50 -5.41
N ILE A 303 -3.67 15.49 -4.58
CA ILE A 303 -4.69 14.80 -3.78
C ILE A 303 -5.95 14.41 -4.59
N SER A 304 -5.76 13.77 -5.74
CA SER A 304 -6.88 13.24 -6.52
C SER A 304 -7.61 12.15 -5.74
N LYS A 305 -8.95 12.26 -5.64
CA LYS A 305 -9.73 11.38 -4.76
C LYS A 305 -10.93 10.73 -5.43
N CYS A 306 -12.00 11.45 -5.71
CA CYS A 306 -13.19 10.85 -6.30
C CYS A 306 -13.09 10.87 -7.82
N VAL A 307 -13.63 9.84 -8.46
CA VAL A 307 -13.73 9.73 -9.91
C VAL A 307 -15.16 9.41 -10.30
N ALA A 308 -15.65 10.05 -11.37
CA ALA A 308 -17.00 9.82 -11.88
C ALA A 308 -17.02 9.91 -13.42
N PRO A 309 -17.44 8.85 -14.13
CA PRO A 309 -17.62 8.91 -15.57
C PRO A 309 -18.88 9.71 -15.93
N SER A 310 -18.89 10.35 -17.09
CA SER A 310 -20.13 10.82 -17.71
C SER A 310 -21.01 9.63 -18.12
N PRO A 311 -22.34 9.77 -18.16
CA PRO A 311 -23.24 8.68 -18.55
C PRO A 311 -22.94 8.07 -19.93
N ASP A 312 -22.44 8.89 -20.86
CA ASP A 312 -22.04 8.48 -22.21
C ASP A 312 -20.61 7.93 -22.30
N GLY A 313 -19.88 7.85 -21.18
CA GLY A 313 -18.52 7.35 -21.13
C GLY A 313 -17.49 8.18 -21.89
N ARG A 314 -17.80 9.43 -22.27
CA ARG A 314 -16.87 10.32 -23.00
C ARG A 314 -15.96 11.14 -22.10
N PHE A 315 -16.37 11.37 -20.85
CA PHE A 315 -15.62 12.21 -19.91
C PHE A 315 -15.42 11.50 -18.57
N MET A 316 -14.30 11.79 -17.93
CA MET A 316 -14.04 11.45 -16.53
C MET A 316 -13.85 12.73 -15.71
N ALA A 317 -14.66 12.90 -14.68
CA ALA A 317 -14.48 13.91 -13.65
C ALA A 317 -13.59 13.34 -12.54
N ILE A 318 -12.62 14.14 -12.08
CA ILE A 318 -11.71 13.78 -10.99
C ILE A 318 -11.71 14.94 -10.00
N SER A 319 -12.06 14.68 -8.74
CA SER A 319 -11.97 15.68 -7.68
C SER A 319 -10.57 15.66 -7.06
N HIS A 320 -10.14 16.84 -6.62
CA HIS A 320 -8.87 17.07 -5.95
C HIS A 320 -9.18 17.69 -4.59
N TRP A 321 -8.67 17.11 -3.51
CA TRP A 321 -8.81 17.70 -2.18
C TRP A 321 -7.83 18.85 -2.00
N GLY A 322 -8.26 19.91 -1.32
CA GLY A 322 -7.45 21.12 -1.12
C GLY A 322 -6.39 20.94 -0.04
N ASP A 323 -6.75 20.26 1.05
CA ASP A 323 -5.99 20.30 2.30
C ASP A 323 -5.87 18.89 2.91
N ASN A 324 -4.77 18.65 3.63
CA ASN A 324 -4.52 17.49 4.50
C ASN A 324 -4.32 17.94 5.93
#